data_AF-A0A497A0T8-F1
#
_entry.id   AF-A0A497A0T8-F1
#
_cell.length_a   1.000
_cell.length_b   1.000
_cell.length_c   1.000
_cell.angle_alpha   90.00
_cell.angle_beta   90.00
_cell.angle_gamma   90.00
#
_symmetry.space_group_name_H-M   'P 1'
#
loop_
_entity.id
_entity.type
_entity.pdbx_description
1 polymer ?
#
loop_
_entity_poly.entity_id
_entity_poly.type
_entity_poly.pdbx_seq_one_letter_code
_entity_poly.pdbx_strand_id
1 'polypeptide(L)' 'MGVLIVDDESPARDRLRRMLADIEAVEVIGEAESGTQAVEMIEREKPDLVLLDIQMPGLDGFEVIEALADP' A
#
# COMPACT_ATOMS: atom_id res chain seq x y z
N MET A 1 5.21 -5.35 -12.64
CA MET A 1 5.08 -4.10 -11.87
C MET A 1 4.61 -4.48 -10.48
N GLY A 2 5.48 -4.31 -9.48
CA GLY A 2 5.19 -4.66 -8.09
C GLY A 2 4.29 -3.61 -7.44
N VAL A 3 3.13 -4.04 -6.95
CA VAL A 3 2.12 -3.17 -6.33
C VAL A 3 2.00 -3.50 -4.85
N LEU A 4 2.07 -2.48 -4.00
CA LEU A 4 1.72 -2.57 -2.58
C LEU A 4 0.31 -2.02 -2.37
N ILE A 5 -0.53 -2.75 -1.63
CA ILE A 5 -1.87 -2.29 -1.24
C ILE A 5 -1.84 -1.87 0.23
N VAL A 6 -2.33 -0.67 0.55
CA VAL A 6 -2.33 -0.10 1.90
C VAL A 6 -3.73 0.41 2.21
N ASP A 7 -4.41 -0.24 3.15
CA ASP A 7 -5.78 0.05 3.54
C ASP A 7 -6.06 -0.67 4.87
N ASP A 8 -6.68 -0.04 5.86
CA ASP A 8 -6.95 -0.67 7.16
C ASP A 8 -8.13 -1.65 7.10
N GLU A 9 -8.97 -1.59 6.07
CA GLU A 9 -10.10 -2.48 5.87
C GLU A 9 -9.73 -3.72 5.05
N SER A 10 -9.63 -4.88 5.71
CA SER A 10 -9.37 -6.17 5.05
C SER A 10 -10.26 -6.46 3.82
N PRO A 11 -11.59 -6.18 3.83
CA PRO A 11 -12.44 -6.38 2.65
C PRO A 11 -12.04 -5.51 1.44
N ALA A 12 -11.53 -4.30 1.67
CA ALA A 12 -11.08 -3.41 0.61
C ALA A 12 -9.80 -3.93 -0.04
N ARG A 13 -8.83 -4.37 0.77
CA ARG A 13 -7.60 -5.04 0.28
C ARG A 13 -7.92 -6.28 -0.54
N ASP A 14 -8.81 -7.15 -0.04
CA ASP A 14 -9.23 -8.35 -0.73
C ASP A 14 -9.87 -8.06 -2.10
N ARG A 15 -10.68 -7.00 -2.17
CA ARG A 15 -11.31 -6.54 -3.41
C ARG A 15 -10.26 -6.04 -4.40
N LEU A 16 -9.33 -5.18 -3.97
CA LEU A 16 -8.25 -4.67 -4.81
C LEU A 16 -7.36 -5.79 -5.32
N ARG A 17 -6.96 -6.73 -4.46
CA ARG A 17 -6.16 -7.90 -4.85
C ARG A 17 -6.83 -8.72 -5.94
N ARG A 18 -8.15 -8.96 -5.84
CA ARG A 18 -8.91 -9.68 -6.89
C ARG A 18 -8.96 -8.90 -8.20
N MET A 19 -9.15 -7.59 -8.14
CA MET A 19 -9.18 -6.74 -9.34
C MET A 19 -7.81 -6.70 -10.04
N LEU A 20 -6.72 -6.67 -9.26
CA LEU A 20 -5.36 -6.66 -9.80
C LEU A 20 -4.92 -8.03 -10.33
N ALA A 21 -5.48 -9.13 -9.82
CA ALA A 21 -5.16 -10.48 -10.27
C ALA A 21 -5.48 -10.75 -11.75
N ASP A 22 -6.42 -10.00 -12.33
CA ASP A 22 -6.78 -10.11 -13.75
C ASP A 22 -5.82 -9.33 -14.68
N ILE A 23 -4.80 -8.66 -14.12
CA ILE A 23 -3.84 -7.84 -14.87
C ILE A 23 -2.47 -8.54 -14.89
N GLU A 24 -2.13 -9.20 -16.01
CA GLU A 24 -0.89 -9.99 -16.15
C GLU A 24 0.41 -9.25 -15.81
N ALA A 25 0.46 -7.93 -16.02
CA ALA A 25 1.65 -7.11 -15.76
C ALA A 25 1.80 -6.67 -14.29
N VAL A 26 0.81 -6.96 -13.44
CA VAL A 26 0.75 -6.56 -12.04
C VAL A 26 1.04 -7.75 -11.14
N GLU A 27 1.91 -7.54 -10.16
CA GLU A 27 2.14 -8.47 -9.06
C GLU A 27 1.88 -7.73 -7.77
N VAL A 28 0.95 -8.22 -6.93
CA VAL A 28 0.76 -7.68 -5.58
C VAL A 28 1.85 -8.24 -4.70
N ILE A 29 2.83 -7.42 -4.33
CA ILE A 29 4.02 -7.83 -3.59
C ILE A 29 3.87 -7.71 -2.07
N GLY A 30 2.77 -7.10 -1.61
CA GLY A 30 2.46 -7.00 -0.19
C GLY A 30 1.15 -6.26 0.09
N GLU A 31 0.74 -6.34 1.36
CA GLU A 31 -0.40 -5.63 1.91
C GLU A 31 -0.01 -5.01 3.26
N ALA A 32 -0.43 -3.77 3.51
CA ALA A 32 -0.30 -3.10 4.80
C ALA A 32 -1.67 -2.64 5.32
N GLU A 33 -1.87 -2.70 6.64
CA GLU A 33 -3.11 -2.32 7.34
C GLU A 33 -2.98 -1.01 8.13
N SER A 34 -1.84 -0.35 8.06
CA SER A 34 -1.59 0.94 8.72
C SER A 34 -0.53 1.74 7.99
N GLY A 35 -0.51 3.06 8.17
CA GLY A 35 0.52 3.92 7.61
C GLY A 35 1.93 3.56 8.06
N THR A 36 2.12 3.17 9.33
CA THR A 36 3.44 2.74 9.85
C THR A 36 3.96 1.51 9.10
N GLN A 37 3.12 0.48 8.95
CA GLN A 37 3.48 -0.71 8.19
C GLN A 37 3.71 -0.38 6.71
N ALA A 38 2.96 0.57 6.15
CA ALA A 38 3.12 1.02 4.78
C ALA A 38 4.52 1.60 4.55
N VAL A 39 4.98 2.53 5.42
CA VAL A 39 6.33 3.13 5.31
C VAL A 39 7.40 2.04 5.35
N GLU A 40 7.36 1.14 6.34
CA GLU A 40 8.33 0.05 6.47
C GLU A 40 8.36 -0.86 5.23
N MET A 41 7.20 -1.18 4.66
CA MET A 41 7.10 -2.03 3.48
C MET A 41 7.55 -1.31 2.20
N ILE A 42 7.23 -0.02 2.05
CA ILE A 42 7.65 0.76 0.88
C ILE A 42 9.18 0.88 0.85
N GLU A 43 9.80 1.13 2.01
CA GLU A 43 11.25 1.21 2.10
C GLU A 43 11.94 -0.12 1.82
N ARG A 44 11.38 -1.22 2.31
CA ARG A 44 11.96 -2.56 2.19
C ARG A 44 11.73 -3.20 0.82
N GLU A 45 10.50 -3.18 0.32
CA GLU A 45 10.10 -3.89 -0.89
C GLU A 45 10.27 -3.06 -2.16
N LYS A 46 10.41 -1.72 -2.03
CA LYS A 46 10.57 -0.78 -3.15
C LYS A 46 9.53 -1.01 -4.28
N PRO A 47 8.21 -0.94 -3.99
CA PRO A 47 7.17 -1.15 -4.98
C PRO A 47 7.23 -0.11 -6.12
N ASP A 48 6.78 -0.50 -7.31
CA ASP A 48 6.63 0.41 -8.46
C ASP A 48 5.39 1.31 -8.30
N LEU A 49 4.37 0.83 -7.59
CA LEU A 49 3.10 1.52 -7.35
C LEU A 49 2.57 1.17 -5.95
N VAL A 50 2.04 2.17 -5.25
CA VAL A 50 1.33 1.99 -3.98
C VAL A 50 -0.13 2.42 -4.18
N LEU A 51 -1.07 1.53 -3.85
CA LEU A 51 -2.48 1.88 -3.68
C LEU A 51 -2.70 2.19 -2.20
N LEU A 52 -2.83 3.48 -1.87
CA LEU A 52 -2.83 3.99 -0.50
C LEU A 52 -4.17 4.60 -0.13
N ASP A 53 -4.81 4.05 0.89
CA ASP A 53 -5.93 4.71 1.54
C ASP A 53 -5.46 5.96 2.31
N ILE A 54 -6.32 6.97 2.31
CA ILE A 54 -6.06 8.24 2.99
C ILE A 54 -6.50 8.16 4.45
N GLN A 55 -7.63 7.51 4.74
CA GLN A 55 -8.27 7.57 6.05
C GLN A 55 -7.98 6.32 6.90
N MET A 56 -6.74 6.21 7.36
CA MET A 56 -6.34 5.13 8.27
C MET A 56 -6.21 5.63 9.72
N PRO A 57 -6.52 4.79 10.73
CA PRO A 57 -6.21 5.08 12.12
C PRO A 57 -4.69 5.22 12.36
N GLY A 58 -4.31 6.21 13.16
CA GLY A 58 -2.91 6.46 13.48
C GLY A 58 -2.26 7.33 12.41
N LEU A 59 -1.30 6.75 11.68
CA LEU A 59 -0.58 7.44 10.60
C LEU A 59 -1.39 7.36 9.31
N ASP A 60 -1.86 8.51 8.84
CA ASP A 60 -2.75 8.62 7.68
C ASP A 60 -2.00 8.61 6.34
N GLY A 61 -2.73 8.54 5.22
CA GLY A 61 -2.09 8.44 3.90
C GLY A 61 -1.26 9.67 3.50
N PHE A 62 -1.57 10.87 4.01
CA PHE A 62 -0.75 12.05 3.76
C PHE A 62 0.54 12.00 4.57
N GLU A 63 0.45 11.58 5.84
CA GLU A 63 1.60 11.39 6.71
C GLU A 63 2.54 10.29 6.17
N VAL A 64 2.03 9.25 5.51
CA VAL A 64 2.88 8.25 4.79
C VAL A 64 3.70 8.93 3.70
N ILE A 65 3.08 9.79 2.89
CA ILE A 65 3.75 10.49 1.80
C ILE A 65 4.82 11.44 2.36
N GLU A 66 4.50 12.18 3.43
CA GLU A 66 5.45 13.07 4.11
C GLU A 66 6.64 12.29 4.68
N ALA A 67 6.40 11.16 5.32
CA ALA A 67 7.46 10.32 5.89
C ALA A 67 8.43 9.76 4.83
N LEU A 68 7.95 9.55 3.60
CA LEU A 68 8.77 9.07 2.47
C LEU A 68 9.46 10.20 1.67
N ALA A 69 9.00 11.44 1.85
CA ALA A 69 9.52 12.59 1.13
C ALA A 69 10.81 13.17 1.76
N ASP A 70 11.14 12.79 2.99
CA ASP A 70 12.37 13.19 3.68
C ASP A 70 13.40 12.04 3.60
N PRO A 71 14.46 12.17 2.77
CA PRO A 71 15.44 11.09 2.52
C PRO A 71 16.46 10.84 3.64
#